data_AF-D4CS47-F1
#
_entry.id   AF-D4CS47-F1
#
_cell.length_a   1.000
_cell.length_b   1.000
_cell.length_c   1.000
_cell.angle_alpha   90.00
_cell.angle_beta   90.00
_cell.angle_gamma   90.00
#
_symmetry.space_group_name_H-M   'P 1'
#
loop_
_entity.id
_entity.type
_entity.pdbx_description
1 polymer ?
#
loop_
_entity_poly.entity_id
_entity_poly.type
_entity_poly.pdbx_seq_one_letter_code
_entity_poly.pdbx_strand_id
1 'polypeptide(L)'
;MTLNNVSLTIRRLNRNKKIAYEKKIFFGEIVKVYYQENFLGFHKRTFNFDRERNLKIKTQFSTYSFGYKMSYEDFKKINSIIEEKIKGHKNYIKKEEIEKKYIEIYNLKVEERYNYILNKILDEEKLFISEKDNNFIINGDSEAIKDLEIFKDMNFEEIDFYIFYVNYLSKKEYEDKKVLVGYNGIDGKEVTMSKFKEDINEIRDSRSTFKN
;
A
#
# COMPACT_ATOMS: atom_id res chain seq x y z
N MET A 1 17.22 -16.76 16.25
CA MET A 1 16.17 -15.76 15.93
C MET A 1 15.12 -16.46 15.10
N THR A 2 13.84 -16.26 15.37
CA THR A 2 12.76 -16.79 14.53
C THR A 2 11.87 -15.64 14.07
N LEU A 3 11.48 -15.65 12.80
CA LEU A 3 10.69 -14.62 12.15
C LEU A 3 9.39 -15.26 11.66
N ASN A 4 8.25 -14.61 11.89
CA ASN A 4 6.99 -14.90 11.18
C ASN A 4 6.52 -13.62 10.48
N ASN A 5 5.42 -13.63 9.73
CA ASN A 5 5.02 -12.47 8.90
C ASN A 5 4.65 -11.20 9.68
N VAL A 6 4.59 -11.26 11.02
CA VAL A 6 4.09 -10.17 11.88
C VAL A 6 5.10 -9.75 12.95
N SER A 7 6.03 -10.64 13.32
CA SER A 7 6.87 -10.43 14.49
C SER A 7 8.23 -11.13 14.41
N LEU A 8 9.14 -10.57 15.18
CA LEU A 8 10.47 -11.04 15.46
C LEU A 8 10.51 -11.61 16.88
N THR A 9 10.93 -12.88 17.01
CA THR A 9 11.20 -13.50 18.32
C THR A 9 12.69 -13.70 18.51
N ILE A 10 13.23 -13.08 19.56
CA ILE A 10 14.62 -13.19 19.98
C ILE A 10 14.70 -14.00 21.27
N ARG A 11 15.53 -15.05 21.24
CA ARG A 11 15.72 -15.98 22.35
C ARG A 11 17.17 -15.96 22.80
N ARG A 12 17.38 -15.94 24.12
CA ARG A 12 18.65 -16.29 24.75
C ARG A 12 18.56 -17.74 25.20
N LEU A 13 19.55 -18.53 24.84
CA LEU A 13 19.67 -19.91 25.32
C LEU A 13 20.68 -19.96 26.47
N ASN A 14 20.43 -20.82 27.46
CA ASN A 14 21.43 -21.18 28.45
C ASN A 14 22.41 -22.24 27.90
N ARG A 15 23.39 -22.65 28.71
CA ARG A 15 24.40 -23.67 28.34
C ARG A 15 23.77 -25.00 27.90
N ASN A 16 22.59 -25.34 28.43
CA ASN A 16 21.87 -26.57 28.11
C ASN A 16 20.91 -26.40 26.91
N LYS A 17 21.09 -25.35 26.11
CA LYS A 17 20.22 -24.96 24.97
C LYS A 17 18.75 -24.72 25.33
N LYS A 18 18.41 -24.59 26.62
CA LYS A 18 17.06 -24.22 27.05
C LYS A 18 16.88 -22.71 26.95
N ILE A 19 15.67 -22.26 26.63
CA ILE A 19 15.32 -20.84 26.55
C ILE A 19 15.43 -20.23 27.96
N ALA A 20 16.33 -19.26 28.11
CA ALA A 20 16.55 -18.52 29.35
C ALA A 20 15.87 -17.14 29.33
N TYR A 21 15.65 -16.60 28.14
CA TYR A 21 14.92 -15.36 27.92
C TYR A 21 14.32 -15.37 26.51
N GLU A 22 13.12 -14.83 26.36
CA GLU A 22 12.45 -14.65 25.10
C GLU A 22 11.83 -13.26 25.03
N LYS A 23 11.96 -12.61 23.88
CA LYS A 23 11.27 -11.36 23.58
C LYS A 23 10.69 -11.43 22.17
N LYS A 24 9.38 -11.19 22.09
CA LYS A 24 8.67 -10.95 20.85
C LYS A 24 8.57 -9.44 20.62
N ILE A 25 8.81 -9.00 19.39
CA ILE A 25 8.73 -7.60 18.92
C ILE A 25 7.95 -7.61 17.61
N PHE A 26 6.88 -6.84 17.48
CA PHE A 26 6.12 -6.79 16.23
C PHE A 26 6.82 -5.88 15.21
N PHE A 27 6.79 -6.25 13.92
CA PHE A 27 7.48 -5.45 12.89
C PHE A 27 6.91 -4.04 12.78
N GLY A 28 5.60 -3.86 12.96
CA GLY A 28 4.96 -2.55 13.00
C GLY A 28 5.43 -1.64 14.14
N GLU A 29 6.02 -2.19 15.20
CA GLU A 29 6.55 -1.42 16.33
C GLU A 29 8.01 -1.00 16.16
N ILE A 30 8.74 -1.58 15.19
CA ILE A 30 10.17 -1.34 15.02
C ILE A 30 10.38 -0.02 14.27
N VAL A 31 11.03 0.92 14.96
CA VAL A 31 11.41 2.23 14.42
C VAL A 31 12.74 2.15 13.68
N LYS A 32 13.73 1.47 14.29
CA LYS A 32 15.04 1.25 13.68
C LYS A 32 15.77 0.07 14.29
N VAL A 33 16.58 -0.59 13.49
CA VAL A 33 17.57 -1.57 13.92
C VAL A 33 18.96 -0.99 13.64
N TYR A 34 19.86 -1.04 14.64
CA TYR A 34 21.19 -0.45 14.48
C TYR A 34 22.25 -1.17 15.29
N TYR A 35 23.49 -1.06 14.82
CA TYR A 35 24.67 -1.52 15.54
C TYR A 35 25.13 -0.43 16.50
N GLN A 36 25.37 -0.80 17.75
CA GLN A 36 25.97 0.09 18.73
C GLN A 36 27.38 -0.38 19.07
N GLU A 37 28.36 0.42 18.67
CA GLU A 37 29.75 0.28 19.12
C GLU A 37 29.90 0.74 20.56
N ASN A 38 30.71 0.03 21.34
CA ASN A 38 31.06 0.41 22.69
C ASN A 38 32.28 1.33 22.66
N PHE A 39 32.08 2.65 22.77
CA PHE A 39 33.18 3.56 23.05
C PHE A 39 33.63 3.41 24.51
N LEU A 40 34.92 3.11 24.71
CA LEU A 40 35.55 2.94 26.03
C LEU A 40 35.67 4.25 26.86
N GLY A 41 35.27 5.41 26.33
CA GLY A 41 35.80 6.71 26.76
C GLY A 41 35.23 7.36 28.04
N PHE A 42 34.04 7.03 28.53
CA PHE A 42 33.51 7.68 29.75
C PHE A 42 32.72 6.71 30.64
N HIS A 43 33.28 6.46 31.83
CA HIS A 43 32.81 5.48 32.81
C HIS A 43 31.76 6.08 33.76
N LYS A 44 30.53 5.53 33.75
CA LYS A 44 29.64 5.52 34.92
C LYS A 44 29.36 4.06 35.29
N ARG A 45 29.78 3.70 36.50
CA ARG A 45 30.01 2.35 37.03
C ARG A 45 28.77 1.48 37.35
N THR A 46 27.57 1.80 36.88
CA THR A 46 26.35 1.18 37.47
C THR A 46 25.45 0.35 36.56
N PHE A 47 25.69 0.19 35.26
CA PHE A 47 24.90 -0.74 34.42
C PHE A 47 25.75 -1.39 33.31
N ASN A 48 26.36 -2.54 33.61
CA ASN A 48 27.35 -3.21 32.74
C ASN A 48 26.77 -4.24 31.73
N PHE A 49 25.49 -4.63 31.82
CA PHE A 49 24.97 -5.78 31.05
C PHE A 49 24.52 -5.46 29.61
N ASP A 50 24.14 -4.21 29.33
CA ASP A 50 23.62 -3.79 28.02
C ASP A 50 24.70 -3.28 27.05
N ARG A 51 25.90 -2.98 27.54
CA ARG A 51 27.01 -2.48 26.71
C ARG A 51 27.53 -3.57 25.79
N GLU A 52 27.79 -4.77 26.29
CA GLU A 52 28.32 -5.86 25.46
C GLU A 52 27.32 -6.39 24.40
N ARG A 53 26.13 -5.80 24.28
CA ARG A 53 25.09 -6.18 23.31
C ARG A 53 25.02 -5.16 22.18
N ASN A 54 25.54 -5.51 21.01
CA ASN A 54 25.71 -4.55 19.91
C ASN A 54 24.46 -4.37 19.02
N LEU A 55 23.57 -5.36 18.93
CA LEU A 55 22.33 -5.26 18.15
C LEU A 55 21.27 -4.50 18.97
N LYS A 56 20.85 -3.33 18.47
CA LYS A 56 19.78 -2.53 19.09
C LYS A 56 18.54 -2.53 18.21
N ILE A 57 17.39 -2.79 18.82
CA ILE A 57 16.08 -2.69 18.18
C ILE A 57 15.30 -1.63 18.94
N LYS A 58 15.12 -0.47 18.30
CA LYS A 58 14.33 0.63 18.85
C LYS A 58 12.88 0.48 18.41
N THR A 59 11.97 0.53 19.38
CA THR A 59 10.53 0.68 19.19
C THR A 59 10.09 2.08 19.63
N GLN A 60 8.80 2.37 19.52
CA GLN A 60 8.21 3.62 20.02
C GLN A 60 8.49 3.83 21.52
N PHE A 61 8.42 2.76 22.32
CA PHE A 61 8.45 2.85 23.79
C PHE A 61 9.77 2.38 24.42
N SER A 62 10.62 1.67 23.69
CA SER A 62 11.78 1.00 24.28
C SER A 62 12.90 0.79 23.28
N THR A 63 14.12 0.59 23.79
CA THR A 63 15.23 0.06 23.00
C THR A 63 15.66 -1.27 23.60
N TYR A 64 15.58 -2.32 22.81
CA TYR A 64 15.99 -3.66 23.21
C TYR A 64 17.41 -3.94 22.73
N SER A 65 18.24 -4.46 23.65
CA SER A 65 19.65 -4.75 23.42
C SER A 65 19.89 -6.25 23.30
N PHE A 66 20.51 -6.69 22.20
CA PHE A 66 20.82 -8.09 21.87
C PHE A 66 22.21 -8.22 21.24
N GLY A 67 22.62 -9.46 20.93
CA GLY A 67 23.88 -9.72 20.25
C GLY A 67 25.08 -9.48 21.16
N TYR A 68 25.21 -10.32 22.18
CA TYR A 68 26.36 -10.30 23.10
C TYR A 68 27.66 -10.51 22.33
N LYS A 69 28.56 -9.52 22.34
CA LYS A 69 29.83 -9.47 21.61
C LYS A 69 29.66 -9.83 20.13
N MET A 70 28.59 -9.34 19.52
CA MET A 70 28.29 -9.57 18.11
C MET A 70 29.22 -8.73 17.23
N SER A 71 29.82 -9.38 16.22
CA SER A 71 30.61 -8.68 15.22
C SER A 71 29.72 -7.78 14.35
N TYR A 72 30.30 -6.73 13.78
CA TYR A 72 29.57 -5.86 12.84
C TYR A 72 29.11 -6.64 11.59
N GLU A 73 29.89 -7.63 11.15
CA GLU A 73 29.56 -8.46 9.99
C GLU A 73 28.35 -9.38 10.25
N ASP A 74 28.28 -10.00 11.43
CA ASP A 74 27.10 -10.77 11.84
C ASP A 74 25.87 -9.88 11.99
N PHE A 75 26.07 -8.66 12.52
CA PHE A 75 25.01 -7.66 12.57
C PHE A 75 24.47 -7.34 11.17
N LYS A 76 25.31 -7.08 10.17
CA LYS A 76 24.85 -6.78 8.80
C LYS A 76 23.95 -7.87 8.24
N LYS A 77 24.38 -9.13 8.38
CA LYS A 77 23.61 -10.30 7.92
C LYS A 77 22.24 -10.36 8.59
N ILE A 78 22.20 -10.21 9.91
CA ILE A 78 20.94 -10.22 10.68
C ILE A 78 20.06 -9.02 10.31
N ASN A 79 20.66 -7.83 10.18
CA ASN A 79 19.96 -6.60 9.87
C ASN A 79 19.29 -6.66 8.50
N SER A 80 19.99 -7.17 7.48
CA SER A 80 19.42 -7.35 6.15
C SER A 80 18.14 -8.20 6.16
N ILE A 81 18.15 -9.30 6.93
CA ILE A 81 16.99 -10.18 7.05
C ILE A 81 15.83 -9.47 7.78
N ILE A 82 16.13 -8.73 8.86
CA ILE A 82 15.10 -8.01 9.62
C ILE A 82 14.48 -6.89 8.76
N GLU A 83 15.29 -6.11 8.05
CA GLU A 83 14.82 -5.03 7.17
C GLU A 83 13.93 -5.56 6.03
N GLU A 84 14.29 -6.69 5.42
CA GLU A 84 13.45 -7.34 4.41
C GLU A 84 12.06 -7.70 4.99
N LYS A 85 12.02 -8.24 6.21
CA LYS A 85 10.74 -8.57 6.87
C LYS A 85 9.94 -7.34 7.27
N ILE A 86 10.58 -6.28 7.74
CA ILE A 86 9.91 -5.00 8.04
C ILE A 86 9.29 -4.43 6.76
N LYS A 87 10.04 -4.43 5.64
CA LYS A 87 9.55 -3.98 4.34
C LYS A 87 8.35 -4.82 3.87
N GLY A 88 8.46 -6.14 3.95
CA GLY A 88 7.36 -7.05 3.61
C GLY A 88 6.10 -6.81 4.45
N HIS A 89 6.25 -6.59 5.75
CA HIS A 89 5.13 -6.29 6.65
C HIS A 89 4.45 -4.95 6.32
N LYS A 90 5.23 -3.89 6.01
CA LYS A 90 4.68 -2.60 5.58
C LYS A 90 3.89 -2.71 4.28
N ASN A 91 4.40 -3.47 3.31
CA ASN A 91 3.69 -3.72 2.05
C ASN A 91 2.38 -4.48 2.29
N TYR A 92 2.38 -5.47 3.18
CA TYR A 92 1.18 -6.20 3.55
C TYR A 92 0.12 -5.29 4.19
N ILE A 93 0.49 -4.45 5.16
CA ILE A 93 -0.44 -3.49 5.79
C ILE A 93 -1.02 -2.55 4.75
N LYS A 94 -0.17 -1.98 3.88
CA LYS A 94 -0.63 -1.10 2.79
C LYS A 94 -1.67 -1.79 1.90
N LYS A 95 -1.43 -3.05 1.54
CA LYS A 95 -2.37 -3.83 0.73
C LYS A 95 -3.69 -4.05 1.47
N GLU A 96 -3.65 -4.39 2.75
CA GLU A 96 -4.85 -4.60 3.58
C GLU A 96 -5.68 -3.31 3.73
N GLU A 97 -5.04 -2.14 3.88
CA GLU A 97 -5.70 -0.83 3.94
C GLU A 97 -6.38 -0.49 2.61
N ILE A 98 -5.71 -0.77 1.49
CA ILE A 98 -6.27 -0.61 0.15
C ILE A 98 -7.49 -1.52 -0.04
N GLU A 99 -7.38 -2.81 0.30
CA GLU A 99 -8.48 -3.76 0.21
C GLU A 99 -9.69 -3.30 1.03
N LYS A 100 -9.49 -2.81 2.26
CA LYS A 100 -10.56 -2.26 3.10
C LYS A 100 -11.23 -1.04 2.47
N LYS A 101 -10.45 -0.07 1.99
CA LYS A 101 -10.93 1.14 1.29
C LYS A 101 -11.86 0.76 0.13
N TYR A 102 -11.47 -0.21 -0.70
CA TYR A 102 -12.28 -0.61 -1.84
C TYR A 102 -13.45 -1.52 -1.50
N ILE A 103 -13.38 -2.34 -0.45
CA ILE A 103 -14.56 -3.04 0.07
C ILE A 103 -15.64 -2.03 0.45
N GLU A 104 -15.27 -0.94 1.13
CA GLU A 104 -16.21 0.11 1.49
C GLU A 104 -16.81 0.80 0.25
N ILE A 105 -15.97 1.20 -0.72
CA ILE A 105 -16.42 1.81 -1.97
C ILE A 105 -17.31 0.84 -2.78
N TYR A 106 -16.93 -0.43 -2.87
CA TYR A 106 -17.64 -1.42 -3.70
C TYR A 106 -18.94 -1.93 -3.09
N ASN A 107 -19.16 -1.68 -1.80
CA ASN A 107 -20.43 -1.89 -1.12
C ASN A 107 -21.41 -0.70 -1.26
N LEU A 108 -20.98 0.42 -1.84
CA LEU A 108 -21.86 1.55 -2.15
C LEU A 108 -22.83 1.23 -3.30
N LYS A 109 -23.89 2.04 -3.42
CA LYS A 109 -24.81 1.94 -4.56
C LYS A 109 -24.07 2.21 -5.87
N VAL A 110 -24.60 1.65 -6.96
CA VAL A 110 -24.01 1.77 -8.31
C VAL A 110 -23.77 3.24 -8.68
N GLU A 111 -24.72 4.12 -8.38
CA GLU A 111 -24.64 5.56 -8.64
C GLU A 111 -23.55 6.27 -7.82
N GLU A 112 -23.33 5.83 -6.58
CA GLU A 112 -22.30 6.39 -5.70
C GLU A 112 -20.90 5.98 -6.17
N ARG A 113 -20.72 4.71 -6.56
CA ARG A 113 -19.48 4.21 -7.18
C ARG A 113 -19.18 4.92 -8.48
N TYR A 114 -20.20 5.11 -9.30
CA TYR A 114 -20.08 5.86 -10.55
C TYR A 114 -19.55 7.27 -10.29
N ASN A 115 -20.20 8.02 -9.40
CA ASN A 115 -19.78 9.38 -9.04
C ASN A 115 -18.37 9.41 -8.44
N TYR A 116 -18.00 8.44 -7.61
CA TYR A 116 -16.64 8.30 -7.09
C TYR A 116 -15.62 8.21 -8.22
N ILE A 117 -15.85 7.35 -9.21
CA ILE A 117 -14.95 7.19 -10.36
C ILE A 117 -14.88 8.44 -11.23
N LEU A 118 -16.01 9.10 -11.52
CA LEU A 118 -15.99 10.34 -12.30
C LEU A 118 -15.13 11.43 -11.65
N ASN A 119 -15.28 11.60 -10.33
CA ASN A 119 -14.46 12.56 -9.58
C ASN A 119 -12.99 12.16 -9.59
N LYS A 120 -12.68 10.85 -9.44
CA LYS A 120 -11.31 10.36 -9.50
C LYS A 120 -10.63 10.60 -10.84
N ILE A 121 -11.33 10.38 -11.96
CA ILE A 121 -10.80 10.67 -13.30
C ILE A 121 -10.46 12.16 -13.44
N LEU A 122 -11.30 13.05 -12.92
CA LEU A 122 -11.06 14.49 -12.96
C LEU A 122 -9.94 14.94 -12.03
N ASP A 123 -9.78 14.29 -10.87
CA ASP A 123 -8.73 14.61 -9.90
C ASP A 123 -7.35 14.16 -10.36
N GLU A 124 -7.27 12.97 -10.99
CA GLU A 124 -6.02 12.37 -11.46
C GLU A 124 -5.71 12.70 -12.93
N GLU A 125 -6.68 13.29 -13.66
CA GLU A 125 -6.64 13.54 -15.11
C GLU A 125 -6.26 12.31 -15.93
N LYS A 126 -6.60 11.13 -15.41
CA LYS A 126 -6.26 9.82 -15.95
C LYS A 126 -7.40 8.85 -15.74
N LEU A 127 -7.48 7.87 -16.62
CA LEU A 127 -8.41 6.76 -16.50
C LEU A 127 -7.77 5.48 -16.99
N PHE A 128 -8.37 4.38 -16.57
CA PHE A 128 -7.98 3.03 -16.91
C PHE A 128 -9.09 2.41 -17.73
N ILE A 129 -8.77 2.00 -18.95
CA ILE A 129 -9.75 1.39 -19.85
C ILE A 129 -9.40 -0.07 -20.10
N SER A 130 -10.40 -0.94 -20.14
CA SER A 130 -10.25 -2.31 -20.63
C SER A 130 -11.39 -2.57 -21.61
N GLU A 131 -11.10 -3.15 -22.76
CA GLU A 131 -12.15 -3.57 -23.70
C GLU A 131 -12.61 -4.99 -23.40
N LYS A 132 -13.92 -5.19 -23.36
CA LYS A 132 -14.55 -6.50 -23.17
C LYS A 132 -15.87 -6.54 -23.92
N ASP A 133 -16.07 -7.56 -24.74
CA ASP A 133 -17.33 -7.80 -25.48
C ASP A 133 -17.80 -6.55 -26.27
N ASN A 134 -16.86 -5.87 -26.95
CA ASN A 134 -17.06 -4.60 -27.67
C ASN A 134 -17.51 -3.40 -26.81
N ASN A 135 -17.44 -3.49 -25.48
CA ASN A 135 -17.71 -2.40 -24.55
C ASN A 135 -16.45 -2.01 -23.79
N PHE A 136 -16.40 -0.78 -23.27
CA PHE A 136 -15.29 -0.36 -22.39
C PHE A 136 -15.67 -0.50 -20.92
N ILE A 137 -14.75 -1.06 -20.14
CA ILE A 137 -14.74 -0.95 -18.68
C ILE A 137 -13.84 0.23 -18.34
N ILE A 138 -14.37 1.21 -17.59
CA ILE A 138 -13.65 2.42 -17.21
C ILE A 138 -13.54 2.51 -15.69
N ASN A 139 -12.33 2.76 -15.22
CA ASN A 139 -12.01 3.10 -13.84
C ASN A 139 -11.11 4.35 -13.77
N GLY A 140 -11.04 4.97 -12.60
CA GLY A 140 -10.30 6.23 -12.40
C GLY A 140 -9.25 6.17 -11.30
N ASP A 141 -9.07 5.02 -10.65
CA ASP A 141 -8.19 4.93 -9.48
C ASP A 141 -7.09 3.87 -9.68
N SER A 142 -5.86 4.35 -9.77
CA SER A 142 -4.69 3.52 -10.06
C SER A 142 -4.33 2.54 -8.94
N GLU A 143 -4.67 2.87 -7.68
CA GLU A 143 -4.43 1.97 -6.54
C GLU A 143 -5.33 0.74 -6.66
N ALA A 144 -6.59 0.96 -7.06
CA ALA A 144 -7.54 -0.13 -7.31
C ALA A 144 -6.97 -1.09 -8.36
N ILE A 145 -6.60 -0.56 -9.53
CA ILE A 145 -6.17 -1.36 -10.68
C ILE A 145 -4.89 -2.16 -10.39
N LYS A 146 -3.95 -1.60 -9.64
CA LYS A 146 -2.65 -2.24 -9.38
C LYS A 146 -2.69 -3.24 -8.23
N ASP A 147 -3.43 -2.94 -7.17
CA ASP A 147 -3.28 -3.65 -5.89
C ASP A 147 -4.46 -4.60 -5.59
N LEU A 148 -5.62 -4.45 -6.25
CA LEU A 148 -6.77 -5.33 -6.02
C LEU A 148 -6.74 -6.60 -6.86
N GLU A 149 -7.02 -7.72 -6.21
CA GLU A 149 -6.98 -9.04 -6.83
C GLU A 149 -8.03 -9.21 -7.94
N ILE A 150 -9.17 -8.53 -7.84
CA ILE A 150 -10.25 -8.59 -8.83
C ILE A 150 -9.82 -8.09 -10.23
N PHE A 151 -8.78 -7.25 -10.31
CA PHE A 151 -8.30 -6.68 -11.57
C PHE A 151 -7.03 -7.34 -12.10
N LYS A 152 -6.46 -8.32 -11.39
CA LYS A 152 -5.17 -8.93 -11.74
C LYS A 152 -5.12 -9.55 -13.14
N ASP A 153 -6.28 -10.05 -13.60
CA ASP A 153 -6.43 -10.76 -14.88
C ASP A 153 -7.04 -9.85 -15.97
N MET A 154 -7.25 -8.56 -15.68
CA MET A 154 -7.80 -7.60 -16.62
C MET A 154 -6.70 -6.74 -17.26
N ASN A 155 -6.78 -6.57 -18.57
CA ASN A 155 -5.81 -5.78 -19.32
C ASN A 155 -6.26 -4.32 -19.38
N PHE A 156 -5.98 -3.57 -18.31
CA PHE A 156 -6.23 -2.13 -18.27
C PHE A 156 -5.09 -1.34 -18.94
N GLU A 157 -5.46 -0.43 -19.84
CA GLU A 157 -4.60 0.60 -20.39
C GLU A 157 -4.81 1.92 -19.62
N GLU A 158 -3.72 2.53 -19.15
CA GLU A 158 -3.73 3.88 -18.58
C GLU A 158 -3.74 4.91 -19.70
N ILE A 159 -4.73 5.79 -19.72
CA ILE A 159 -4.87 6.84 -20.73
C ILE A 159 -5.04 8.19 -20.02
N ASP A 160 -4.38 9.21 -20.56
CA ASP A 160 -4.62 10.61 -20.20
C ASP A 160 -6.08 11.00 -20.51
N PHE A 161 -6.75 11.62 -19.54
CA PHE A 161 -8.17 11.93 -19.67
C PHE A 161 -8.46 12.85 -20.86
N TYR A 162 -7.59 13.82 -21.15
CA TYR A 162 -7.80 14.72 -22.29
C TYR A 162 -7.64 13.99 -23.62
N ILE A 163 -6.64 13.11 -23.74
CA ILE A 163 -6.48 12.24 -24.91
C ILE A 163 -7.72 11.38 -25.11
N PHE A 164 -8.23 10.76 -24.04
CA PHE A 164 -9.45 9.95 -24.10
C PHE A 164 -10.67 10.78 -24.52
N TYR A 165 -10.80 11.99 -23.96
CA TYR A 165 -11.91 12.88 -24.26
C TYR A 165 -11.96 13.26 -25.74
N VAL A 166 -10.82 13.60 -26.34
CA VAL A 166 -10.73 14.01 -27.75
C VAL A 166 -10.93 12.82 -28.68
N ASN A 167 -10.33 11.66 -28.36
CA ASN A 167 -10.30 10.52 -29.26
C ASN A 167 -11.53 9.60 -29.14
N TYR A 168 -12.24 9.63 -28.01
CA TYR A 168 -13.43 8.78 -27.79
C TYR A 168 -14.68 9.62 -27.49
N LEU A 169 -14.69 10.43 -26.43
CA LEU A 169 -15.90 11.14 -26.00
C LEU A 169 -16.38 12.24 -26.96
N SER A 170 -15.49 12.78 -27.78
CA SER A 170 -15.81 13.84 -28.75
C SER A 170 -16.21 13.31 -30.12
N LYS A 171 -16.17 12.00 -30.33
CA LYS A 171 -16.38 11.36 -31.62
C LYS A 171 -17.80 10.79 -31.72
N LYS A 172 -18.53 11.20 -32.76
CA LYS A 172 -19.91 10.75 -33.01
C LYS A 172 -20.06 9.23 -33.11
N GLU A 173 -19.07 8.56 -33.70
CA GLU A 173 -19.07 7.10 -33.88
C GLU A 173 -19.04 6.31 -32.55
N TYR A 174 -18.70 6.97 -31.44
CA TYR A 174 -18.69 6.35 -30.11
C TYR A 174 -19.87 6.76 -29.24
N GLU A 175 -20.72 7.73 -29.63
CA GLU A 175 -21.75 8.31 -28.76
C GLU A 175 -22.69 7.27 -28.14
N ASP A 176 -23.10 6.28 -28.93
CA ASP A 176 -23.99 5.19 -28.52
C ASP A 176 -23.26 3.97 -27.92
N LYS A 177 -21.91 3.95 -27.94
CA LYS A 177 -21.13 2.84 -27.38
C LYS A 177 -21.35 2.79 -25.87
N LYS A 178 -21.64 1.60 -25.35
CA LYS A 178 -21.84 1.38 -23.92
C LYS A 178 -20.50 1.28 -23.20
N VAL A 179 -20.47 1.88 -22.02
CA VAL A 179 -19.34 1.81 -21.10
C VAL A 179 -19.82 1.41 -19.72
N LEU A 180 -19.04 0.57 -19.06
CA LEU A 180 -19.28 0.11 -17.70
C LEU A 180 -18.31 0.82 -16.77
N VAL A 181 -18.83 1.69 -15.90
CA VAL A 181 -18.03 2.58 -15.05
C VAL A 181 -18.18 2.17 -13.59
N GLY A 182 -17.08 2.17 -12.84
CA GLY A 182 -17.08 1.77 -11.42
C GLY A 182 -17.30 0.28 -11.20
N TYR A 183 -16.82 -0.52 -12.15
CA TYR A 183 -16.88 -1.97 -12.09
C TYR A 183 -16.11 -2.51 -10.87
N ASN A 184 -16.77 -3.34 -10.05
CA ASN A 184 -16.20 -3.95 -8.84
C ASN A 184 -15.85 -5.44 -9.02
N GLY A 185 -15.83 -5.94 -10.27
CA GLY A 185 -15.68 -7.37 -10.57
C GLY A 185 -17.00 -8.12 -10.77
N ILE A 186 -18.14 -7.55 -10.40
CA ILE A 186 -19.48 -8.13 -10.62
C ILE A 186 -20.29 -7.23 -11.54
N ASP A 187 -20.44 -5.96 -11.15
CA ASP A 187 -21.28 -4.98 -11.82
C ASP A 187 -20.66 -3.57 -11.76
N GLY A 188 -21.19 -2.69 -12.60
CA GLY A 188 -20.86 -1.28 -12.65
C GLY A 188 -22.04 -0.51 -13.25
N LYS A 189 -21.94 0.80 -13.34
CA LYS A 189 -22.97 1.59 -14.01
C LYS A 189 -22.74 1.52 -15.52
N GLU A 190 -23.68 0.90 -16.22
CA GLU A 190 -23.72 0.95 -17.68
C GLU A 190 -24.32 2.28 -18.14
N VAL A 191 -23.58 3.02 -18.96
CA VAL A 191 -24.04 4.27 -19.59
C VAL A 191 -23.55 4.30 -21.05
N THR A 192 -24.13 5.18 -21.87
CA THR A 192 -23.54 5.49 -23.18
C THR A 192 -22.37 6.45 -23.04
N MET A 193 -21.44 6.48 -24.00
CA MET A 193 -20.37 7.49 -24.02
C MET A 193 -20.91 8.92 -23.98
N SER A 194 -22.03 9.18 -24.67
CA SER A 194 -22.66 10.50 -24.63
C SER A 194 -23.09 10.87 -23.21
N LYS A 195 -23.72 9.93 -22.47
CA LYS A 195 -24.13 10.18 -21.08
C LYS A 195 -22.92 10.32 -20.15
N PHE A 196 -21.91 9.48 -20.32
CA PHE A 196 -20.67 9.58 -19.57
C PHE A 196 -19.98 10.94 -19.74
N LYS A 197 -19.92 11.44 -20.99
CA LYS A 197 -19.38 12.77 -21.31
C LYS A 197 -20.17 13.89 -20.64
N GLU A 198 -21.50 13.83 -20.70
CA GLU A 198 -22.39 14.79 -20.05
C GLU A 198 -22.12 14.85 -18.54
N ASP A 199 -22.16 13.69 -17.88
CA ASP A 199 -21.96 13.60 -16.42
C ASP A 199 -20.58 14.12 -15.98
N ILE A 200 -19.52 13.82 -16.74
CA ILE A 200 -18.18 14.35 -16.47
C ILE A 200 -18.13 15.87 -16.64
N ASN A 201 -18.72 16.40 -17.70
CA ASN A 201 -18.75 17.84 -17.94
C ASN A 201 -19.52 18.56 -16.83
N GLU A 202 -20.65 18.02 -16.36
CA GLU A 202 -21.43 18.59 -15.25
C GLU A 202 -20.59 18.69 -13.96
N ILE A 203 -19.84 17.64 -13.61
CA ILE A 203 -18.95 17.66 -12.44
C ILE A 203 -17.81 18.67 -12.63
N ARG A 204 -17.19 18.70 -13.82
CA ARG A 204 -16.10 19.64 -14.10
C ARG A 204 -16.57 21.09 -14.05
N ASP A 205 -17.70 21.38 -14.66
CA ASP A 205 -18.24 22.74 -14.79
C ASP A 205 -18.74 23.23 -13.43
N SER A 206 -19.36 22.36 -12.61
CA SER A 206 -19.71 22.69 -11.22
C SER A 206 -18.48 22.99 -10.37
N ARG A 207 -17.36 22.28 -10.53
CA ARG A 207 -16.09 22.61 -9.84
C ARG A 207 -15.48 23.94 -10.29
N SER A 208 -15.71 24.34 -11.55
CA SER A 208 -15.23 25.60 -12.09
C SER A 208 -16.02 26.81 -11.57
N THR A 209 -17.34 26.68 -11.38
CA THR A 209 -18.18 27.78 -10.90
C THR A 209 -17.90 28.17 -9.44
N PHE A 210 -17.40 27.24 -8.61
CA PHE A 210 -16.96 27.55 -7.23
C PHE A 210 -15.58 28.23 -7.14
N LYS A 211 -14.85 28.37 -8.25
CA LYS A 211 -13.54 29.05 -8.29
C LYS A 211 -13.62 30.53 -8.67
N ASN A 212 -14.81 31.05 -8.99
CA ASN A 212 -15.05 32.44 -9.40
C ASN A 212 -15.76 33.25 -8.32
#